data_AF-A7I0V0-F1
#
_entry.id   AF-A7I0V0-F1
#
_cell.length_a   1.000
_cell.length_b   1.000
_cell.length_c   1.000
_cell.angle_alpha   90.00
_cell.angle_beta   90.00
_cell.angle_gamma   90.00
#
_symmetry.space_group_name_H-M   'P 1'
#
loop_
_entity.id
_entity.type
_entity.pdbx_description
1 polymer ?
#
loop_
_entity_poly.entity_id
_entity_poly.type
_entity_poly.pdbx_seq_one_letter_code
_entity_poly.pdbx_strand_id
1 'polypeptide(L)'
;MKKAFTLIELIFVIVLLSIISMFGADLYVKIYNSYTNNRATSDLEGETERTLNIITSLLRDRVKKTVIGRATDNGEHPDGDFVYLDQVQEEHDVLEWIGKSTETQYIGSANKGLLGWSGFDIKMIVPSGDFVIQSPGSSLKNAESILNSLNAGTKSFGIIFNDAEVDANSFGYDHKTYNHTNIGTVSITGNDTMQISGLASRNKNRYFLVHTAYAIVPVLDNNAANVSVSVDGGKKIKSNTYNLLLYYNFQPWENENYIKGNSVILAKNVTMFRFTYDNNSVAVKLCMRDNNRNFDAEKLDFIVCKSQVVE
;
A
#
# COMPACT_ATOMS: atom_id res chain seq x y z
N MET A 1 36.71 -69.07 25.86
CA MET A 1 35.48 -69.59 25.21
C MET A 1 34.60 -68.40 24.86
N LYS A 2 34.35 -68.12 23.58
CA LYS A 2 33.40 -67.06 23.18
C LYS A 2 32.00 -67.60 23.47
N LYS A 3 31.26 -66.96 24.38
CA LYS A 3 29.85 -67.29 24.65
C LYS A 3 29.06 -66.98 23.37
N ALA A 4 28.46 -68.01 22.78
CA ALA A 4 27.54 -67.82 21.67
C ALA A 4 26.22 -67.25 22.21
N PHE A 5 25.64 -66.30 21.48
CA PHE A 5 24.34 -65.71 21.77
C PHE A 5 23.25 -66.78 21.75
N THR A 6 22.31 -66.70 22.68
CA THR A 6 21.13 -67.60 22.67
C THR A 6 20.10 -67.10 21.67
N LEU A 7 19.37 -68.01 21.02
CA LEU A 7 18.40 -67.67 19.97
C LEU A 7 17.30 -66.71 20.46
N ILE A 8 16.91 -66.81 21.74
CA ILE A 8 15.91 -65.93 22.36
C ILE A 8 16.42 -64.49 22.54
N GLU A 9 17.70 -64.32 22.84
CA GLU A 9 18.33 -63.02 23.01
C GLU A 9 18.40 -62.27 21.67
N LEU A 10 18.64 -63.00 20.57
CA LEU A 10 18.63 -62.45 19.22
C LEU A 10 17.24 -61.97 18.79
N ILE A 11 16.19 -62.74 19.08
CA ILE A 11 14.80 -62.35 18.78
C ILE A 11 14.44 -61.08 19.56
N PHE A 12 14.80 -61.01 20.84
CA PHE A 12 14.51 -59.85 21.67
C PHE A 12 15.18 -58.57 21.12
N VAL A 13 16.43 -58.67 20.68
CA VAL A 13 17.16 -57.54 20.07
C VAL A 13 16.48 -57.06 18.78
N ILE A 14 16.05 -57.97 17.91
CA ILE A 14 15.38 -57.60 16.65
C ILE A 14 14.07 -56.87 16.95
N VAL A 15 13.23 -57.39 17.84
CA VAL A 15 11.94 -56.77 18.20
C VAL A 15 12.17 -55.38 18.79
N LEU A 16 13.14 -55.23 19.68
CA LEU A 16 13.45 -53.96 20.33
C LEU A 16 13.98 -52.93 19.33
N LEU A 17 14.84 -53.34 18.38
CA LEU A 17 15.28 -52.49 17.26
C LEU A 17 14.14 -52.09 16.34
N SER A 18 13.21 -52.99 16.04
CA SER A 18 12.04 -52.68 15.21
C SER A 18 11.17 -51.60 15.86
N ILE A 19 10.90 -51.72 17.16
CA ILE A 19 10.10 -50.74 17.90
C ILE A 19 10.81 -49.39 17.98
N ILE A 20 12.11 -49.36 18.29
CA ILE A 20 12.89 -48.11 18.34
C ILE A 20 12.94 -47.46 16.95
N SER A 21 13.16 -48.24 15.90
CA SER A 21 13.20 -47.71 14.53
C SER A 21 11.85 -47.14 14.11
N MET A 22 10.74 -47.77 14.50
CA MET A 22 9.39 -47.26 14.22
C MET A 22 9.16 -45.92 14.93
N PHE A 23 9.45 -45.83 16.23
CA PHE A 23 9.33 -44.58 16.97
C PHE A 23 10.27 -43.48 16.45
N GLY A 24 11.50 -43.84 16.07
CA GLY A 24 12.45 -42.91 15.47
C GLY A 24 11.97 -42.33 14.14
N ALA A 25 11.40 -43.18 13.27
CA ALA A 25 10.80 -42.74 12.01
C ALA A 25 9.60 -41.82 12.23
N ASP A 26 8.69 -42.18 13.14
CA ASP A 26 7.52 -41.35 13.48
C ASP A 26 7.91 -40.00 14.06
N LEU A 27 8.89 -39.96 14.96
CA LEU A 27 9.40 -38.72 15.55
C LEU A 27 10.05 -37.84 14.48
N TYR A 28 10.87 -38.42 13.61
CA TYR A 28 11.55 -37.68 12.54
C TYR A 28 10.55 -37.01 11.61
N VAL A 29 9.51 -37.74 11.16
CA VAL A 29 8.44 -37.19 10.32
C VAL A 29 7.68 -36.08 11.04
N LYS A 30 7.35 -36.24 12.32
CA LYS A 30 6.66 -35.21 13.11
C LYS A 30 7.49 -33.94 13.25
N ILE A 31 8.79 -34.05 13.56
CA ILE A 31 9.69 -32.90 13.68
C ILE A 31 9.84 -32.19 12.33
N TYR A 32 10.04 -32.96 11.26
CA TYR A 32 10.16 -32.42 9.91
C TYR A 32 8.92 -31.62 9.51
N ASN A 33 7.72 -32.21 9.64
CA ASN A 33 6.46 -31.55 9.32
C ASN A 33 6.22 -30.31 10.19
N SER A 34 6.53 -30.38 11.49
CA SER A 34 6.41 -29.23 12.39
C SER A 34 7.34 -28.09 11.97
N TYR A 35 8.59 -28.40 11.64
CA TYR A 35 9.57 -27.41 11.19
C TYR A 35 9.16 -26.73 9.88
N THR A 36 8.74 -27.51 8.87
CA THR A 36 8.30 -26.96 7.58
C THR A 36 7.08 -26.05 7.75
N ASN A 37 6.11 -26.46 8.57
CA ASN A 37 4.90 -25.68 8.82
C ASN A 37 5.20 -24.38 9.56
N ASN A 38 6.03 -24.44 10.61
CA ASN A 38 6.41 -23.26 11.38
C ASN A 38 7.22 -22.28 10.52
N ARG A 39 8.10 -22.78 9.65
CA ARG A 39 8.85 -21.95 8.72
C ARG A 39 7.93 -21.29 7.69
N ALA A 40 7.07 -22.05 7.02
CA ALA A 40 6.13 -21.50 6.04
C ALA A 40 5.22 -20.42 6.66
N THR A 41 4.73 -20.66 7.88
CA THR A 41 3.93 -19.68 8.63
C THR A 41 4.73 -18.43 8.94
N SER A 42 5.94 -18.59 9.50
CA SER A 42 6.80 -17.45 9.84
C SER A 42 7.20 -16.62 8.62
N ASP A 43 7.47 -17.27 7.49
CA ASP A 43 7.84 -16.59 6.25
C ASP A 43 6.64 -15.78 5.70
N LEU A 44 5.44 -16.37 5.68
CA LEU A 44 4.23 -15.69 5.21
C LEU A 44 3.80 -14.55 6.15
N GLU A 45 3.92 -14.73 7.47
CA GLU A 45 3.71 -13.66 8.45
C GLU A 45 4.69 -12.51 8.23
N GLY A 46 5.97 -12.81 8.01
CA GLY A 46 7.00 -11.82 7.74
C GLY A 46 6.76 -11.06 6.43
N GLU A 47 6.35 -11.76 5.36
CA GLU A 47 5.96 -11.12 4.09
C GLU A 47 4.75 -10.21 4.27
N THR A 48 3.69 -10.69 4.92
CA THR A 48 2.45 -9.93 5.17
C THR A 48 2.73 -8.67 5.98
N GLU A 49 3.54 -8.79 7.04
CA GLU A 49 3.91 -7.67 7.90
C GLU A 49 4.78 -6.64 7.17
N ARG A 50 5.74 -7.07 6.34
CA ARG A 50 6.55 -6.15 5.53
C ARG A 50 5.70 -5.36 4.54
N THR A 51 4.78 -6.02 3.84
CA THR A 51 3.87 -5.36 2.91
C THR A 51 2.98 -4.34 3.63
N LEU A 52 2.40 -4.70 4.78
CA LEU A 52 1.63 -3.77 5.61
C LEU A 52 2.47 -2.57 6.07
N ASN A 53 3.72 -2.79 6.50
CA ASN A 53 4.60 -1.71 6.91
C ASN A 53 4.93 -0.73 5.77
N ILE A 54 5.12 -1.24 4.54
CA ILE A 54 5.29 -0.39 3.35
C ILE A 54 4.04 0.45 3.11
N ILE A 55 2.86 -0.18 3.08
CA ILE A 55 1.57 0.50 2.85
C ILE A 55 1.33 1.57 3.92
N THR A 56 1.53 1.22 5.19
CA THR A 56 1.30 2.16 6.29
C THR A 56 2.31 3.29 6.31
N SER A 57 3.57 3.04 5.94
CA SER A 57 4.56 4.12 5.77
C SER A 57 4.12 5.13 4.71
N LEU A 58 3.63 4.67 3.56
CA LEU A 58 3.13 5.57 2.51
C LEU A 58 1.88 6.34 2.95
N LEU A 59 1.00 5.68 3.71
CA LEU A 59 -0.20 6.33 4.27
C LEU A 59 0.12 7.36 5.35
N ARG A 60 1.26 7.28 6.07
CA ARG A 60 1.64 8.31 7.04
C ARG A 60 1.84 9.69 6.39
N ASP A 61 2.38 9.69 5.17
CA ASP A 61 2.66 10.92 4.42
C ASP A 61 1.47 11.38 3.56
N ARG A 62 0.30 10.76 3.71
CA ARG A 62 -0.92 11.17 3.01
C ARG A 62 -1.38 12.57 3.39
N VAL A 63 -2.04 13.23 2.45
CA VAL A 63 -2.92 14.37 2.76
C VAL A 63 -4.26 13.79 3.22
N LYS A 64 -4.60 13.93 4.51
CA LYS A 64 -5.71 13.17 5.13
C LYS A 64 -7.06 13.28 4.41
N LYS A 65 -7.33 14.41 3.76
CA LYS A 65 -8.60 14.70 3.08
C LYS A 65 -8.69 14.19 1.63
N THR A 66 -7.61 13.62 1.09
CA THR A 66 -7.56 13.15 -0.32
C THR A 66 -7.70 11.65 -0.44
N VAL A 67 -7.81 10.94 0.67
CA VAL A 67 -7.90 9.48 0.67
C VAL A 67 -9.32 9.10 0.26
N ILE A 68 -9.44 8.23 -0.74
CA ILE A 68 -10.71 7.74 -1.28
C ILE A 68 -10.67 6.21 -1.43
N GLY A 69 -11.84 5.59 -1.40
CA GLY A 69 -12.03 4.22 -1.88
C GLY A 69 -12.70 4.25 -3.23
N ARG A 70 -12.17 3.51 -4.20
CA ARG A 70 -12.78 3.35 -5.52
C ARG A 70 -13.34 1.95 -5.66
N ALA A 71 -14.56 1.85 -6.19
CA ALA A 71 -15.17 0.61 -6.58
C ALA A 71 -14.65 0.23 -7.96
N THR A 72 -13.84 -0.82 -8.01
CA THR A 72 -13.37 -1.39 -9.27
C THR A 72 -13.80 -2.86 -9.33
N ASP A 73 -14.11 -3.37 -10.51
CA ASP A 73 -14.29 -4.82 -10.68
C ASP A 73 -12.90 -5.48 -10.70
N ASN A 74 -12.27 -5.59 -9.52
CA ASN A 74 -10.94 -6.17 -9.33
C ASN A 74 -9.83 -5.51 -10.18
N GLY A 75 -9.83 -4.17 -10.24
CA GLY A 75 -8.84 -3.38 -10.96
C GLY A 75 -9.06 -3.23 -12.47
N GLU A 76 -10.11 -3.83 -13.06
CA GLU A 76 -10.38 -3.75 -14.51
C GLU A 76 -11.01 -2.41 -14.95
N HIS A 77 -11.61 -1.66 -14.02
CA HIS A 77 -12.35 -0.43 -14.31
C HIS A 77 -11.80 0.77 -13.52
N PRO A 78 -10.81 1.50 -14.04
CA PRO A 78 -10.20 2.64 -13.34
C PRO A 78 -11.11 3.85 -13.16
N ASP A 79 -12.19 3.91 -13.94
CA ASP A 79 -13.14 5.02 -13.92
C ASP A 79 -14.38 4.68 -13.08
N GLY A 80 -14.27 3.66 -12.23
CA GLY A 80 -15.32 3.26 -11.29
C GLY A 80 -15.64 4.36 -10.29
N ASP A 81 -16.84 4.27 -9.70
CA ASP A 81 -17.31 5.22 -8.71
C ASP A 81 -16.40 5.23 -7.48
N PHE A 82 -16.29 6.39 -6.85
CA PHE A 82 -15.41 6.60 -5.71
C PHE A 82 -16.14 7.33 -4.60
N VAL A 83 -15.73 7.03 -3.38
CA VAL A 83 -16.29 7.59 -2.16
C VAL A 83 -15.18 7.94 -1.18
N TYR A 84 -15.49 8.80 -0.23
CA TYR A 84 -14.61 9.01 0.91
C TYR A 84 -14.54 7.77 1.80
N LEU A 85 -13.46 7.63 2.57
CA LEU A 85 -13.25 6.42 3.37
C LEU A 85 -14.31 6.17 4.45
N ASP A 86 -15.03 7.20 4.89
CA ASP A 86 -16.15 7.06 5.82
C ASP A 86 -17.38 6.39 5.19
N GLN A 87 -17.44 6.36 3.86
CA GLN A 87 -18.53 5.78 3.06
C GLN A 87 -18.12 4.49 2.33
N VAL A 88 -16.89 4.01 2.55
CA VAL A 88 -16.37 2.79 1.91
C VAL A 88 -17.19 1.57 2.29
N GLN A 89 -17.59 0.82 1.25
CA GLN A 89 -18.33 -0.44 1.34
C GLN A 89 -17.52 -1.60 0.75
N GLU A 90 -18.09 -2.80 0.73
CA GLU A 90 -17.40 -4.02 0.27
C GLU A 90 -17.03 -3.99 -1.21
N GLU A 91 -17.71 -3.19 -2.03
CA GLU A 91 -17.41 -3.04 -3.45
C GLU A 91 -16.18 -2.15 -3.71
N HIS A 92 -15.76 -1.37 -2.71
CA HIS A 92 -14.60 -0.47 -2.83
C HIS A 92 -13.34 -1.21 -2.41
N ASP A 93 -12.60 -1.67 -3.41
CA ASP A 93 -11.43 -2.53 -3.26
C ASP A 93 -10.11 -1.81 -3.54
N VAL A 94 -10.17 -0.63 -4.18
CA VAL A 94 -9.02 0.21 -4.48
C VAL A 94 -8.90 1.36 -3.50
N LEU A 95 -7.71 1.52 -2.92
CA LEU A 95 -7.38 2.65 -2.04
C LEU A 95 -6.53 3.66 -2.80
N GLU A 96 -7.02 4.89 -2.95
CA GLU A 96 -6.33 5.98 -3.65
C GLU A 96 -6.11 7.19 -2.73
N TRP A 97 -4.97 7.85 -2.82
CA TRP A 97 -4.69 9.08 -2.06
C TRP A 97 -3.61 9.96 -2.69
N ILE A 98 -3.57 11.23 -2.30
CA ILE A 98 -2.47 12.15 -2.65
C ILE A 98 -1.46 12.20 -1.50
N GLY A 99 -0.19 11.98 -1.81
CA GLY A 99 0.91 12.08 -0.84
C GLY A 99 1.51 13.47 -0.77
N LYS A 100 1.90 13.90 0.43
CA LYS A 100 2.76 15.07 0.62
C LYS A 100 4.11 14.78 -0.03
N SER A 101 4.72 15.78 -0.66
CA SER A 101 6.08 15.69 -1.16
C SER A 101 7.08 15.85 -0.01
N THR A 102 7.20 14.81 0.82
CA THR A 102 8.09 14.81 2.00
C THR A 102 9.55 14.81 1.58
N GLU A 103 9.87 14.21 0.44
CA GLU A 103 11.20 14.22 -0.16
C GLU A 103 11.65 15.65 -0.44
N THR A 104 10.80 16.44 -1.10
CA THR A 104 11.12 17.84 -1.42
C THR A 104 11.03 18.75 -0.19
N GLN A 105 10.37 18.31 0.89
CA GLN A 105 10.25 19.07 2.13
C GLN A 105 11.53 19.03 2.95
N TYR A 106 12.08 17.83 3.18
CA TYR A 106 13.09 17.58 4.21
C TYR A 106 14.53 17.47 3.69
N ILE A 107 14.79 17.84 2.44
CA ILE A 107 16.15 17.82 1.92
C ILE A 107 16.90 19.10 2.32
N GLY A 108 17.97 18.89 3.08
CA GLY A 108 18.91 19.93 3.46
C GLY A 108 19.49 20.57 2.21
N SER A 109 19.13 21.83 1.98
CA SER A 109 19.90 22.68 1.07
C SER A 109 21.38 22.59 1.46
N ALA A 110 22.29 22.61 0.48
CA ALA A 110 23.71 22.86 0.73
C ALA A 110 23.94 24.12 1.61
N ASN A 111 22.91 24.97 1.73
CA ASN A 111 22.83 26.09 2.66
C ASN A 111 22.03 25.74 3.93
N LYS A 112 22.76 25.53 5.04
CA LYS A 112 22.40 25.83 6.44
C LYS A 112 20.89 25.92 6.77
N GLY A 113 20.27 24.79 7.10
CA GLY A 113 19.05 24.76 7.95
C GLY A 113 17.73 25.23 7.33
N LEU A 114 17.66 25.41 6.02
CA LEU A 114 16.41 25.73 5.30
C LEU A 114 15.71 24.46 4.83
N LEU A 115 14.37 24.42 4.96
CA LEU A 115 13.52 23.37 4.39
C LEU A 115 13.33 23.64 2.89
N GLY A 116 13.07 22.59 2.10
CA GLY A 116 12.71 22.80 0.69
C GLY A 116 11.41 23.58 0.58
N TRP A 117 10.42 23.24 1.40
CA TRP A 117 9.23 24.07 1.63
C TRP A 117 8.78 24.02 3.10
N SER A 118 8.33 25.14 3.66
CA SER A 118 8.00 25.30 5.07
C SER A 118 6.57 24.87 5.42
N GLY A 119 5.67 24.86 4.43
CA GLY A 119 4.25 24.55 4.62
C GLY A 119 3.45 25.71 5.24
N PHE A 120 4.09 26.87 5.39
CA PHE A 120 3.45 28.10 5.84
C PHE A 120 3.56 29.16 4.77
N ASP A 121 2.48 29.89 4.55
CA ASP A 121 2.49 30.97 3.58
C ASP A 121 2.03 32.30 4.14
N ILE A 122 2.63 33.36 3.58
CA ILE A 122 2.33 34.75 3.81
C ILE A 122 1.79 35.32 2.50
N LYS A 123 0.69 36.07 2.62
CA LYS A 123 -0.04 36.62 1.50
C LYS A 123 0.71 37.81 0.89
N MET A 124 0.98 37.76 -0.41
CA MET A 124 1.15 38.95 -1.26
C MET A 124 -0.03 39.02 -2.24
N ILE A 125 -0.66 40.18 -2.36
CA ILE A 125 -1.75 40.42 -3.33
C ILE A 125 -1.12 41.03 -4.59
N VAL A 126 -1.36 40.49 -5.81
CA VAL A 126 -1.81 41.17 -7.06
C VAL A 126 -2.01 40.16 -8.23
N PRO A 127 -2.59 40.53 -9.41
CA PRO A 127 -3.98 40.83 -9.76
C PRO A 127 -4.72 39.64 -10.43
N SER A 128 -6.01 39.48 -10.09
CA SER A 128 -7.03 38.66 -10.78
C SER A 128 -6.69 37.21 -11.15
N GLY A 129 -7.31 36.26 -10.44
CA GLY A 129 -7.41 34.85 -10.82
C GLY A 129 -6.35 33.94 -10.22
N ASP A 130 -5.09 34.36 -10.29
CA ASP A 130 -3.96 33.61 -9.70
C ASP A 130 -3.53 34.19 -8.36
N PHE A 131 -3.07 33.33 -7.45
CA PHE A 131 -2.59 33.72 -6.13
C PHE A 131 -1.07 33.64 -6.08
N VAL A 132 -0.40 34.73 -5.75
CA VAL A 132 1.03 34.69 -5.41
C VAL A 132 1.16 34.52 -3.90
N ILE A 133 1.90 33.50 -3.48
CA ILE A 133 2.20 33.30 -2.07
C ILE A 133 3.70 33.30 -1.83
N GLN A 134 4.08 33.88 -0.70
CA GLN A 134 5.43 33.80 -0.19
C GLN A 134 5.45 32.73 0.90
N SER A 135 6.41 31.83 0.84
CA SER A 135 6.62 30.74 1.79
C SER A 135 7.93 30.95 2.54
N PRO A 136 7.90 31.64 3.69
CA PRO A 136 9.11 32.00 4.42
C PRO A 136 9.87 30.75 4.88
N GLY A 137 11.20 30.84 4.84
CA GLY A 137 12.07 29.73 5.26
C GLY A 137 12.12 28.55 4.28
N SER A 138 11.47 28.68 3.11
CA SER A 138 11.51 27.70 2.04
C SER A 138 12.66 27.97 1.07
N SER A 139 13.08 26.89 0.41
CA SER A 139 14.01 26.92 -0.71
C SER A 139 13.35 26.24 -1.91
N LEU A 140 12.32 26.90 -2.46
CA LEU A 140 11.43 26.35 -3.48
C LEU A 140 12.17 25.96 -4.76
N LYS A 141 13.18 26.74 -5.20
CA LYS A 141 14.01 26.36 -6.36
C LYS A 141 14.79 25.05 -6.14
N ASN A 142 15.23 24.78 -4.90
CA ASN A 142 15.86 23.51 -4.58
C ASN A 142 14.82 22.38 -4.58
N ALA A 143 13.63 22.61 -4.02
CA ALA A 143 12.51 21.67 -4.08
C ALA A 143 12.14 21.31 -5.53
N GLU A 144 12.11 22.30 -6.43
CA GLU A 144 11.89 22.11 -7.87
C GLU A 144 12.98 21.27 -8.53
N SER A 145 14.26 21.55 -8.22
CA SER A 145 15.39 20.77 -8.73
C SER A 145 15.32 19.29 -8.31
N ILE A 146 14.91 19.04 -7.07
CA ILE A 146 14.70 17.68 -6.55
C ILE A 146 13.53 17.02 -7.27
N LEU A 147 12.39 17.71 -7.41
CA LEU A 147 11.24 17.18 -8.14
C LEU A 147 11.64 16.75 -9.56
N ASN A 148 12.40 17.59 -10.25
CA ASN A 148 12.94 17.28 -11.56
C ASN A 148 13.89 16.06 -11.55
N SER A 149 14.63 15.84 -10.46
CA SER A 149 15.52 14.68 -10.30
C SER A 149 14.77 13.40 -9.96
N LEU A 150 13.61 13.49 -9.30
CA LEU A 150 12.75 12.35 -8.96
C LEU A 150 12.05 11.76 -10.19
N ASN A 151 12.04 12.45 -11.34
CA ASN A 151 11.33 12.06 -12.56
C ASN A 151 9.85 11.69 -12.28
N ALA A 152 9.20 12.42 -11.37
CA ALA A 152 7.76 12.32 -11.18
C ALA A 152 7.05 12.80 -12.46
N GLY A 153 5.97 12.13 -12.86
CA GLY A 153 5.37 12.21 -14.20
C GLY A 153 5.20 13.64 -14.74
N THR A 154 4.65 14.54 -13.93
CA THR A 154 4.65 15.97 -14.23
C THR A 154 5.70 16.69 -13.38
N LYS A 155 6.30 17.73 -13.97
CA LYS A 155 7.34 18.56 -13.32
C LYS A 155 6.75 19.69 -12.48
N SER A 156 5.46 19.63 -12.16
CA SER A 156 4.74 20.65 -11.40
C SER A 156 4.33 20.09 -10.04
N PHE A 157 4.37 20.95 -9.03
CA PHE A 157 3.75 20.66 -7.75
C PHE A 157 2.26 20.97 -7.83
N GLY A 158 1.46 20.11 -7.20
CA GLY A 158 0.16 20.50 -6.68
C GLY A 158 0.30 21.16 -5.31
N ILE A 159 -0.66 21.99 -4.94
CA ILE A 159 -0.78 22.56 -3.59
C ILE A 159 -2.17 22.32 -3.03
N ILE A 160 -2.21 21.80 -1.80
CA ILE A 160 -3.45 21.62 -1.05
C ILE A 160 -3.35 22.41 0.26
N PHE A 161 -4.35 23.21 0.54
CA PHE A 161 -4.46 23.90 1.82
C PHE A 161 -5.12 23.01 2.87
N ASN A 162 -4.67 23.11 4.12
CA ASN A 162 -5.13 22.23 5.20
C ASN A 162 -6.64 22.38 5.51
N ASP A 163 -7.24 23.50 5.13
CA ASP A 163 -8.65 23.82 5.27
C ASP A 163 -9.53 23.43 4.08
N ALA A 164 -8.97 22.83 3.02
CA ALA A 164 -9.71 22.32 1.87
C ALA A 164 -11.03 21.65 2.30
N GLU A 165 -12.13 21.98 1.63
CA GLU A 165 -13.43 21.36 1.95
C GLU A 165 -13.36 19.85 1.77
N VAL A 166 -14.15 19.12 2.54
CA VAL A 166 -14.21 17.66 2.42
C VAL A 166 -15.18 17.33 1.29
N ASP A 167 -14.69 17.43 0.06
CA ASP A 167 -15.39 16.98 -1.16
C ASP A 167 -14.45 16.11 -2.01
N ALA A 168 -14.78 14.83 -2.21
CA ALA A 168 -13.90 13.87 -2.87
C ALA A 168 -13.68 14.26 -4.34
N ASN A 169 -14.68 14.92 -4.93
CA ASN A 169 -14.64 15.39 -6.30
C ASN A 169 -13.66 16.55 -6.49
N SER A 170 -13.28 17.26 -5.41
CA SER A 170 -12.49 18.49 -5.49
C SER A 170 -11.00 18.31 -5.77
N PHE A 171 -10.54 17.06 -5.92
CA PHE A 171 -9.13 16.70 -6.11
C PHE A 171 -8.80 16.08 -7.49
N GLY A 172 -9.78 16.00 -8.41
CA GLY A 172 -9.58 15.46 -9.77
C GLY A 172 -9.79 13.94 -9.92
N TYR A 173 -10.37 13.27 -8.91
CA TYR A 173 -10.55 11.81 -8.90
C TYR A 173 -11.70 11.27 -9.78
N ASP A 174 -12.55 12.16 -10.32
CA ASP A 174 -13.77 11.74 -11.02
C ASP A 174 -13.52 11.07 -12.39
N HIS A 175 -12.29 11.16 -12.91
CA HIS A 175 -11.80 10.66 -14.20
C HIS A 175 -12.65 11.03 -15.44
N LYS A 176 -13.67 11.87 -15.28
CA LYS A 176 -14.66 12.24 -16.31
C LYS A 176 -14.54 13.70 -16.67
N THR A 177 -14.61 14.57 -15.66
CA THR A 177 -14.47 16.02 -15.83
C THR A 177 -13.14 16.53 -15.30
N TYR A 178 -12.48 15.72 -14.47
CA TYR A 178 -11.27 16.02 -13.72
C TYR A 178 -11.35 17.37 -13.00
N ASN A 179 -12.56 17.74 -12.57
CA ASN A 179 -12.76 18.99 -11.86
C ASN A 179 -11.96 18.94 -10.56
N HIS A 180 -11.28 20.04 -10.25
CA HIS A 180 -10.54 20.18 -9.02
C HIS A 180 -10.64 21.62 -8.52
N THR A 181 -10.99 21.77 -7.25
CA THR A 181 -11.23 23.08 -6.62
C THR A 181 -10.42 23.26 -5.34
N ASN A 182 -9.99 22.15 -4.72
CA ASN A 182 -9.22 22.11 -3.47
C ASN A 182 -7.74 21.79 -3.67
N ILE A 183 -7.32 21.59 -4.91
CA ILE A 183 -5.92 21.48 -5.32
C ILE A 183 -5.68 22.44 -6.48
N GLY A 184 -4.56 23.13 -6.44
CA GLY A 184 -4.10 23.98 -7.54
C GLY A 184 -2.70 23.63 -7.97
N THR A 185 -2.30 24.16 -9.12
CA THR A 185 -0.98 23.93 -9.71
C THR A 185 -0.05 25.07 -9.31
N VAL A 186 1.19 24.73 -8.98
CA VAL A 186 2.21 25.67 -8.49
C VAL A 186 3.23 25.96 -9.58
N SER A 187 3.51 27.25 -9.77
CA SER A 187 4.64 27.75 -10.56
C SER A 187 5.61 28.50 -9.65
N ILE A 188 6.85 28.03 -9.56
CA ILE A 188 7.88 28.62 -8.68
C ILE A 188 8.50 29.81 -9.38
N THR A 189 8.34 31.01 -8.81
CA THR A 189 8.82 32.28 -9.39
C THR A 189 10.03 32.84 -8.65
N GLY A 190 10.21 32.46 -7.38
CA GLY A 190 11.29 32.88 -6.51
C GLY A 190 11.80 31.75 -5.62
N ASN A 191 12.79 32.04 -4.78
CA ASN A 191 13.33 31.04 -3.85
C ASN A 191 12.34 30.72 -2.72
N ASP A 192 11.46 31.66 -2.40
CA ASP A 192 10.44 31.59 -1.38
C ASP A 192 9.08 32.06 -1.92
N THR A 193 8.95 32.27 -3.23
CA THR A 193 7.73 32.83 -3.84
C THR A 193 7.24 31.90 -4.93
N MET A 194 5.93 31.65 -4.96
CA MET A 194 5.28 30.84 -5.97
C MET A 194 3.90 31.38 -6.33
N GLN A 195 3.51 31.16 -7.57
CA GLN A 195 2.20 31.46 -8.12
C GLN A 195 1.36 30.18 -8.15
N ILE A 196 0.09 30.32 -7.81
CA ILE A 196 -0.88 29.24 -7.71
C ILE A 196 -2.04 29.54 -8.66
N SER A 197 -2.43 28.53 -9.42
CA SER A 197 -3.58 28.58 -10.33
C SER A 197 -4.54 27.42 -10.06
N GLY A 198 -5.81 27.56 -10.44
CA GLY A 198 -6.80 26.46 -10.38
C GLY A 198 -7.42 26.17 -9.00
N LEU A 199 -7.23 27.05 -8.01
CA LEU A 199 -7.84 26.95 -6.68
C LEU A 199 -9.06 27.86 -6.56
N ALA A 200 -10.18 27.33 -6.05
CA ALA A 200 -11.42 28.08 -5.91
C ALA A 200 -11.40 29.07 -4.73
N SER A 201 -10.76 28.69 -3.61
CA SER A 201 -10.60 29.57 -2.45
C SER A 201 -9.40 29.16 -1.60
N ARG A 202 -8.94 30.08 -0.74
CA ARG A 202 -7.92 29.84 0.28
C ARG A 202 -8.33 30.54 1.57
N ASN A 203 -8.46 29.81 2.68
CA ASN A 203 -8.85 30.40 3.97
C ASN A 203 -7.79 30.30 5.08
N LYS A 204 -6.62 29.66 4.88
CA LYS A 204 -5.56 29.55 5.91
C LYS A 204 -4.12 29.63 5.40
N ASN A 205 -3.21 29.85 6.36
CA ASN A 205 -1.77 30.02 6.15
C ASN A 205 -0.96 28.70 6.10
N ARG A 206 -1.62 27.53 6.01
CA ARG A 206 -0.96 26.22 6.05
C ARG A 206 -1.29 25.42 4.81
N TYR A 207 -0.26 24.94 4.13
CA TYR A 207 -0.38 24.21 2.88
C TYR A 207 0.56 22.99 2.87
N PHE A 208 0.27 22.08 1.94
CA PHE A 208 1.12 20.96 1.60
C PHE A 208 1.46 21.03 0.11
N LEU A 209 2.75 20.88 -0.23
CA LEU A 209 3.10 20.57 -1.62
C LEU A 209 2.95 19.08 -1.85
N VAL A 210 2.36 18.74 -2.99
CA VAL A 210 2.14 17.38 -3.46
C VAL A 210 2.68 17.26 -4.86
N HIS A 211 3.10 16.06 -5.26
CA HIS A 211 3.69 15.84 -6.58
C HIS A 211 3.24 14.53 -7.22
N THR A 212 2.54 13.68 -6.48
CA THR A 212 2.15 12.35 -6.93
C THR A 212 0.98 11.85 -6.08
N ALA A 213 0.09 11.10 -6.71
CA ALA A 213 -0.90 10.27 -6.05
C ALA A 213 -0.44 8.81 -6.04
N TYR A 214 -1.05 8.04 -5.15
CA TYR A 214 -0.82 6.62 -4.98
C TYR A 214 -2.13 5.88 -5.05
N ALA A 215 -2.11 4.67 -5.62
CA ALA A 215 -3.23 3.75 -5.60
C ALA A 215 -2.76 2.35 -5.22
N ILE A 216 -3.48 1.67 -4.34
CA ILE A 216 -3.31 0.24 -4.08
C ILE A 216 -4.47 -0.49 -4.72
N VAL A 217 -4.16 -1.34 -5.70
CA VAL A 217 -5.15 -2.00 -6.54
C VAL A 217 -4.97 -3.52 -6.45
N PRO A 218 -6.00 -4.27 -6.01
CA PRO A 218 -6.01 -5.72 -6.14
C PRO A 218 -6.34 -6.08 -7.59
N VAL A 219 -5.41 -6.73 -8.27
CA VAL A 219 -5.59 -7.20 -9.66
C VAL A 219 -5.68 -8.72 -9.65
N LEU A 220 -6.73 -9.26 -10.28
CA LEU A 220 -6.90 -10.72 -10.40
C LEU A 220 -5.68 -11.38 -11.03
N ASP A 221 -5.13 -12.39 -10.36
CA ASP A 221 -4.08 -13.22 -10.94
C ASP A 221 -4.72 -14.39 -11.72
N ASN A 222 -4.94 -14.18 -13.03
CA ASN A 222 -5.49 -15.20 -13.92
C ASN A 222 -4.57 -16.42 -14.10
N ASN A 223 -3.31 -16.35 -13.66
CA ASN A 223 -2.35 -17.45 -13.71
C ASN A 223 -2.23 -18.20 -12.37
N ALA A 224 -2.85 -17.70 -11.30
CA ALA A 224 -2.90 -18.42 -10.03
C ALA A 224 -3.76 -19.68 -10.19
N ALA A 225 -3.27 -20.81 -9.68
CA ALA A 225 -4.02 -22.05 -9.70
C ALA A 225 -5.37 -21.83 -8.99
N ASN A 226 -6.47 -22.00 -9.73
CA ASN A 226 -7.81 -21.95 -9.17
C ASN A 226 -7.92 -22.93 -8.00
N VAL A 227 -7.90 -22.46 -6.75
CA VAL A 227 -8.13 -23.35 -5.61
C VAL A 227 -9.61 -23.37 -5.28
N SER A 228 -10.20 -24.54 -5.54
CA SER A 228 -11.54 -24.86 -5.08
C SER A 228 -11.49 -25.23 -3.60
N VAL A 229 -11.97 -24.35 -2.73
CA VAL A 229 -12.27 -24.69 -1.34
C VAL A 229 -13.60 -25.42 -1.33
N SER A 230 -13.58 -26.70 -0.97
CA SER A 230 -14.81 -27.48 -0.75
C SER A 230 -15.47 -26.99 0.53
N VAL A 231 -16.61 -26.31 0.41
CA VAL A 231 -17.46 -26.00 1.55
C VAL A 231 -18.44 -27.15 1.76
N ASP A 232 -18.76 -27.41 3.02
CA ASP A 232 -19.71 -28.44 3.44
C ASP A 232 -21.01 -28.34 2.61
N GLY A 233 -21.41 -29.46 1.98
CA GLY A 233 -22.47 -29.48 0.97
C GLY A 233 -22.02 -29.48 -0.50
N GLY A 234 -20.73 -29.74 -0.79
CA GLY A 234 -20.24 -29.98 -2.16
C GLY A 234 -20.08 -28.72 -3.03
N LYS A 235 -20.23 -27.53 -2.45
CA LYS A 235 -20.04 -26.26 -3.15
C LYS A 235 -18.57 -25.87 -3.11
N LYS A 236 -17.89 -25.98 -4.25
CA LYS A 236 -16.52 -25.49 -4.45
C LYS A 236 -16.55 -23.96 -4.55
N ILE A 237 -16.07 -23.25 -3.53
CA ILE A 237 -15.82 -21.80 -3.63
C ILE A 237 -14.46 -21.62 -4.30
N LYS A 238 -14.42 -20.86 -5.40
CA LYS A 238 -13.17 -20.38 -5.98
C LYS A 238 -12.63 -19.29 -5.07
N SER A 239 -11.51 -19.54 -4.39
CA SER A 239 -10.79 -18.46 -3.71
C SER A 239 -9.92 -17.77 -4.76
N ASN A 240 -10.42 -16.71 -5.38
CA ASN A 240 -9.58 -15.90 -6.26
C ASN A 240 -8.45 -15.28 -5.42
N THR A 241 -7.22 -15.37 -5.94
CA THR A 241 -6.07 -14.68 -5.38
C THR A 241 -5.71 -13.49 -6.26
N TYR A 242 -5.29 -12.41 -5.62
CA TYR A 242 -4.97 -11.15 -6.27
C TYR A 242 -3.48 -10.84 -6.12
N ASN A 243 -2.94 -10.17 -7.12
CA ASN A 243 -1.69 -9.43 -6.97
C ASN A 243 -2.05 -8.03 -6.51
N LEU A 244 -1.43 -7.58 -5.42
CA LEU A 244 -1.62 -6.23 -4.91
C LEU A 244 -0.59 -5.32 -5.56
N LEU A 245 -1.04 -4.39 -6.40
CA LEU A 245 -0.18 -3.44 -7.09
C LEU A 245 -0.23 -2.08 -6.40
N LEU A 246 0.92 -1.44 -6.26
CA LEU A 246 1.06 -0.03 -5.95
C LEU A 246 1.26 0.73 -7.26
N TYR A 247 0.33 1.62 -7.57
CA TYR A 247 0.49 2.63 -8.58
C TYR A 247 0.98 3.93 -7.95
N TYR A 248 1.88 4.62 -8.65
CA TYR A 248 2.50 5.87 -8.23
C TYR A 248 2.90 6.69 -9.47
N ASN A 249 3.32 7.94 -9.28
CA ASN A 249 3.72 8.86 -10.36
C ASN A 249 2.57 9.22 -11.31
N PHE A 250 1.39 9.47 -10.78
CA PHE A 250 0.26 10.04 -11.51
C PHE A 250 -0.34 11.21 -10.74
N GLN A 251 -1.00 12.12 -11.45
CA GLN A 251 -1.62 13.32 -10.88
C GLN A 251 -3.09 13.46 -11.33
N PRO A 252 -4.06 13.12 -10.45
CA PRO A 252 -5.49 13.28 -10.74
C PRO A 252 -5.89 14.69 -11.19
N TRP A 253 -5.26 15.72 -10.60
CA TRP A 253 -5.50 17.12 -10.94
C TRP A 253 -4.89 17.56 -12.28
N GLU A 254 -4.06 16.74 -12.93
CA GLU A 254 -3.52 16.98 -14.28
C GLU A 254 -4.16 16.01 -15.31
N ASN A 255 -5.36 15.52 -15.04
CA ASN A 255 -6.10 14.59 -15.89
C ASN A 255 -5.47 13.19 -16.03
N GLU A 256 -4.84 12.69 -14.96
CA GLU A 256 -4.24 11.36 -14.90
C GLU A 256 -4.94 10.45 -13.90
N ASN A 257 -5.28 9.23 -14.33
CA ASN A 257 -5.70 8.17 -13.43
C ASN A 257 -4.51 7.27 -13.06
N TYR A 258 -4.71 6.37 -12.10
CA TYR A 258 -3.63 5.52 -11.59
C TYR A 258 -2.99 4.62 -12.66
N ILE A 259 -3.73 4.25 -13.72
CA ILE A 259 -3.19 3.43 -14.82
C ILE A 259 -2.17 4.19 -15.67
N LYS A 260 -2.24 5.53 -15.74
CA LYS A 260 -1.23 6.36 -16.42
C LYS A 260 0.08 6.46 -15.63
N GLY A 261 0.08 6.07 -14.36
CA GLY A 261 1.27 6.05 -13.51
C GLY A 261 2.16 4.81 -13.73
N ASN A 262 3.19 4.72 -12.91
CA ASN A 262 4.05 3.54 -12.77
C ASN A 262 3.43 2.56 -11.78
N SER A 263 3.69 1.26 -11.94
CA SER A 263 3.19 0.22 -11.04
C SER A 263 4.27 -0.72 -10.54
N VAL A 264 4.16 -1.18 -9.29
CA VAL A 264 5.00 -2.24 -8.71
C VAL A 264 4.14 -3.23 -7.92
N ILE A 265 4.49 -4.51 -7.94
CA ILE A 265 3.80 -5.54 -7.17
C ILE A 265 4.25 -5.44 -5.70
N LEU A 266 3.32 -5.16 -4.79
CA LEU A 266 3.53 -5.12 -3.35
C LEU A 266 3.44 -6.51 -2.69
N ALA A 267 2.50 -7.33 -3.14
CA ALA A 267 2.28 -8.68 -2.65
C ALA A 267 1.61 -9.56 -3.71
N LYS A 268 1.86 -10.86 -3.62
CA LYS A 268 1.23 -11.89 -4.45
C LYS A 268 0.40 -12.81 -3.58
N ASN A 269 -0.54 -13.53 -4.18
CA ASN A 269 -1.43 -14.47 -3.48
C ASN A 269 -2.23 -13.80 -2.33
N VAL A 270 -2.65 -12.55 -2.55
CA VAL A 270 -3.51 -11.82 -1.60
C VAL A 270 -4.92 -12.38 -1.72
N THR A 271 -5.54 -12.72 -0.60
CA THR A 271 -6.93 -13.18 -0.56
C THR A 271 -7.88 -12.08 -0.14
N MET A 272 -7.38 -11.10 0.62
CA MET A 272 -8.16 -9.96 1.09
C MET A 272 -7.26 -8.74 1.29
N PHE A 273 -7.69 -7.61 0.74
CA PHE A 273 -7.19 -6.29 1.08
C PHE A 273 -8.39 -5.43 1.43
N ARG A 274 -8.45 -4.93 2.67
CA ARG A 274 -9.56 -4.11 3.17
C ARG A 274 -9.02 -2.94 3.94
N PHE A 275 -9.72 -1.81 3.84
CA PHE A 275 -9.38 -0.60 4.55
C PHE A 275 -10.66 0.03 5.12
N THR A 276 -10.53 0.72 6.24
CA THR A 276 -11.61 1.49 6.85
C THR A 276 -11.02 2.72 7.51
N TYR A 277 -11.89 3.66 7.84
CA TYR A 277 -11.52 4.95 8.39
C TYR A 277 -12.37 5.28 9.61
N ASP A 278 -11.69 5.76 10.65
CA ASP A 278 -12.32 6.33 11.82
C ASP A 278 -11.46 7.48 12.35
N ASN A 279 -12.09 8.63 12.64
CA ASN A 279 -11.45 9.77 13.31
C ASN A 279 -10.04 10.15 12.78
N ASN A 280 -9.90 10.40 11.47
CA ASN A 280 -8.63 10.68 10.76
C ASN A 280 -7.65 9.52 10.62
N SER A 281 -7.94 8.36 11.20
CA SER A 281 -7.10 7.17 11.15
C SER A 281 -7.58 6.20 10.09
N VAL A 282 -6.64 5.57 9.38
CA VAL A 282 -6.92 4.54 8.37
C VAL A 282 -6.43 3.21 8.92
N ALA A 283 -7.34 2.25 9.04
CA ALA A 283 -7.01 0.87 9.36
C ALA A 283 -6.93 0.05 8.08
N VAL A 284 -5.84 -0.67 7.88
CA VAL A 284 -5.61 -1.55 6.73
C VAL A 284 -5.50 -2.98 7.22
N LYS A 285 -6.19 -3.90 6.54
CA LYS A 285 -6.14 -5.34 6.76
C LYS A 285 -5.70 -6.04 5.48
N LEU A 286 -4.68 -6.88 5.60
CA LEU A 286 -4.13 -7.68 4.51
C LEU A 286 -4.17 -9.16 4.91
N CYS A 287 -4.72 -10.00 4.05
CA CYS A 287 -4.63 -11.44 4.15
C CYS A 287 -3.92 -12.02 2.94
N MET A 288 -2.91 -12.85 3.22
CA MET A 288 -2.10 -13.53 2.21
C MET A 288 -2.21 -15.04 2.42
N ARG A 289 -2.11 -15.77 1.32
CA ARG A 289 -2.22 -17.22 1.28
C ARG A 289 -0.90 -17.85 0.90
N ASP A 290 -0.57 -18.96 1.54
CA ASP A 290 0.57 -19.76 1.11
C ASP A 290 0.22 -20.56 -0.16
N ASN A 291 0.89 -20.25 -1.27
CA ASN A 291 0.62 -20.87 -2.57
C ASN A 291 1.53 -22.09 -2.77
N ASN A 292 1.19 -23.20 -2.10
CA ASN A 292 1.86 -24.51 -2.22
C ASN A 292 3.38 -24.49 -1.91
N ARG A 293 3.85 -23.65 -0.97
CA ARG A 293 5.21 -23.82 -0.42
C ARG A 293 5.29 -25.04 0.52
N ASN A 294 4.16 -25.60 0.91
CA ASN A 294 4.06 -26.89 1.59
C ASN A 294 3.95 -28.06 0.60
N PHE A 295 4.76 -29.10 0.84
CA PHE A 295 4.87 -30.30 0.00
C PHE A 295 3.62 -31.20 -0.02
N ASP A 296 2.59 -30.89 0.79
CA ASP A 296 1.37 -31.69 0.91
C ASP A 296 0.16 -30.86 0.47
N ALA A 297 -0.17 -30.93 -0.82
CA ALA A 297 -1.21 -30.14 -1.49
C ALA A 297 -2.63 -30.36 -0.91
N GLU A 298 -2.85 -31.44 -0.16
CA GLU A 298 -4.13 -31.74 0.48
C GLU A 298 -4.24 -31.22 1.92
N LYS A 299 -3.14 -30.79 2.56
CA LYS A 299 -3.16 -30.54 4.02
C LYS A 299 -3.01 -29.11 4.47
N LEU A 300 -2.32 -28.21 3.78
CA LEU A 300 -2.02 -26.90 4.37
C LEU A 300 -1.96 -25.78 3.35
N ASP A 301 -3.13 -25.51 2.78
CA ASP A 301 -3.47 -24.18 2.31
C ASP A 301 -3.91 -23.34 3.52
N PHE A 302 -3.07 -22.41 3.98
CA PHE A 302 -3.39 -21.54 5.11
C PHE A 302 -3.29 -20.07 4.73
N ILE A 303 -4.07 -19.25 5.43
CA ILE A 303 -4.18 -17.81 5.22
C ILE A 303 -3.70 -17.10 6.48
N VAL A 304 -2.77 -16.17 6.31
CA VAL A 304 -2.33 -15.25 7.36
C VAL A 304 -3.00 -13.90 7.13
N CYS A 305 -3.64 -13.37 8.17
CA CYS A 305 -4.21 -12.03 8.16
C CYS A 305 -3.52 -11.16 9.20
N LYS A 306 -3.14 -9.94 8.82
CA LYS A 306 -2.61 -8.91 9.71
C LYS A 306 -3.33 -7.59 9.46
N SER A 307 -3.31 -6.70 10.44
CA SER A 307 -3.93 -5.38 10.34
C SER A 307 -3.10 -4.33 11.06
N GLN A 308 -3.11 -3.11 10.54
CA GLN A 308 -2.36 -1.99 11.10
C GLN A 308 -3.15 -0.69 10.93
N VAL A 309 -3.01 0.23 11.88
CA VAL A 309 -3.69 1.53 11.88
C VAL A 309 -2.68 2.65 11.70
N VAL A 310 -3.04 3.66 10.91
CA VAL A 310 -2.23 4.84 10.63
C VAL A 310 -3.03 6.10 10.88
N GLU A 311 -2.54 6.95 11.77
CA GLU A 311 -3.14 8.24 12.10
C GLU A 311 -2.77 9.35 11.11
#